data_AF-A0A0P0SBS9-F1
#
_entry.id   AF-A0A0P0SBS9-F1
#
_cell.length_a   1.000
_cell.length_b   1.000
_cell.length_c   1.000
_cell.angle_alpha   90.00
_cell.angle_beta   90.00
_cell.angle_gamma   90.00
#
_symmetry.space_group_name_H-M   'P 1'
#
loop_
_entity.id
_entity.type
_entity.pdbx_description
1 polymer ?
#
loop_
_entity_poly.entity_id
_entity_poly.type
_entity_poly.pdbx_seq_one_letter_code
_entity_poly.pdbx_strand_id
1 'polypeptide(L)'
;MDGDGPYERYYAEREAAGKRTVVWPWVLLAVVVPLLLVRTFVTDDEPPPPIGAAAGLHAPQPHPAAVTRVADGRFRVGPVLVPGHWVTDGPAAGRACAYSRTGPGTREAARAAVHGRAAAELVAGEAVTFSGGCAWSLR
;
A
#
# COMPACT_ATOMS: atom_id res chain seq x y z
N MET A 1 -22.96 -65.15 -26.20
CA MET A 1 -23.83 -63.97 -26.05
C MET A 1 -22.90 -62.79 -26.09
N ASP A 2 -22.71 -62.28 -27.29
CA ASP A 2 -21.79 -61.19 -27.59
C ASP A 2 -22.38 -59.90 -27.01
N GLY A 3 -21.66 -59.30 -26.07
CA GLY A 3 -22.07 -58.12 -25.29
C GLY A 3 -22.05 -56.82 -26.08
N ASP A 4 -22.37 -56.82 -27.37
CA ASP A 4 -22.33 -55.62 -28.22
C ASP A 4 -23.65 -54.83 -28.13
N GLY A 5 -24.04 -54.47 -26.91
CA GLY A 5 -25.16 -53.56 -26.69
C GLY A 5 -24.80 -52.12 -27.09
N PRO A 6 -25.70 -51.34 -27.70
CA PRO A 6 -25.43 -49.94 -28.06
C PRO A 6 -25.07 -49.06 -26.85
N TYR A 7 -25.44 -49.50 -25.65
CA TYR A 7 -25.07 -48.87 -24.39
C TYR A 7 -23.60 -49.12 -23.98
N GLU A 8 -23.00 -50.26 -24.32
CA GLU A 8 -21.60 -50.52 -23.98
C GLU A 8 -20.64 -49.65 -24.81
N ARG A 9 -20.96 -49.44 -26.10
CA ARG A 9 -20.22 -48.47 -26.94
C ARG A 9 -20.23 -47.06 -26.36
N TYR A 10 -21.39 -46.62 -25.85
CA TYR A 10 -21.53 -45.29 -25.25
C TYR A 10 -20.63 -45.11 -24.01
N TYR A 11 -20.51 -46.13 -23.17
CA TYR A 11 -19.63 -46.07 -22.00
C TYR A 11 -18.15 -46.27 -22.34
N ALA A 12 -17.82 -47.09 -23.34
CA ALA A 12 -16.44 -47.26 -23.82
C ALA A 12 -15.87 -45.97 -24.44
N GLU A 13 -16.67 -45.23 -25.22
CA GLU A 13 -16.25 -43.92 -25.78
C GLU A 13 -16.06 -42.86 -24.69
N ARG A 14 -16.84 -42.92 -23.60
CA ARG A 14 -16.70 -42.03 -22.43
C ARG A 14 -15.44 -42.34 -21.61
N GLU A 15 -15.03 -43.60 -21.48
CA GLU A 15 -13.76 -43.96 -20.82
C GLU A 15 -12.53 -43.48 -21.60
N ALA A 16 -12.60 -43.47 -22.94
CA ALA A 16 -11.55 -42.91 -23.78
C ALA A 16 -11.50 -41.37 -23.72
N ALA A 17 -12.66 -40.70 -23.62
CA ALA A 17 -12.75 -39.25 -23.51
C ALA A 17 -12.43 -38.70 -22.10
N GLY A 18 -12.76 -39.45 -21.05
CA GLY A 18 -12.52 -39.08 -19.65
C GLY A 18 -11.06 -39.12 -19.21
N LYS A 19 -10.17 -39.71 -20.03
CA LYS A 19 -8.72 -39.74 -19.76
C LYS A 19 -7.97 -38.49 -20.23
N ARG A 20 -8.60 -37.57 -20.94
CA ARG A 20 -7.96 -36.34 -21.46
C ARG A 20 -8.31 -35.07 -20.70
N THR A 21 -8.98 -35.18 -19.56
CA THR A 21 -9.38 -34.02 -18.77
C THR A 21 -8.33 -33.67 -17.72
N VAL A 22 -7.70 -32.51 -17.93
CA VAL A 22 -7.14 -31.60 -16.91
C VAL A 22 -5.79 -31.98 -16.27
N VAL A 23 -4.86 -32.59 -16.99
CA VAL A 23 -3.45 -32.67 -16.50
C VAL A 23 -2.63 -31.43 -16.91
N TRP A 24 -3.01 -30.79 -18.01
CA TRP A 24 -2.29 -29.66 -18.61
C TRP A 24 -2.07 -28.44 -17.69
N PRO A 25 -3.07 -27.94 -16.92
CA PRO A 25 -2.84 -26.79 -16.04
C PRO A 25 -1.91 -27.11 -14.87
N TRP A 26 -1.92 -28.37 -14.38
CA TRP A 26 -1.02 -28.81 -13.31
C TRP A 26 0.42 -28.96 -13.78
N VAL A 27 0.64 -29.40 -15.03
CA VAL A 27 1.98 -29.46 -15.63
C VAL A 27 2.59 -28.08 -15.78
N LEU A 28 1.81 -27.08 -16.23
CA LEU A 28 2.28 -25.69 -16.30
C LEU A 28 2.65 -25.15 -14.91
N LEU A 29 1.82 -25.38 -13.90
CA LEU A 29 2.11 -25.00 -12.51
C LEU A 29 3.39 -25.68 -12.00
N ALA A 30 3.55 -26.97 -12.25
CA ALA A 30 4.71 -27.74 -11.80
C ALA A 30 6.03 -27.31 -12.45
N VAL A 31 6.00 -26.63 -13.61
CA VAL A 31 7.21 -26.09 -14.27
C VAL A 31 7.48 -24.65 -13.83
N VAL A 32 6.46 -23.80 -13.77
CA VAL A 32 6.63 -22.36 -13.48
C VAL A 32 7.11 -22.12 -12.05
N VAL A 33 6.57 -22.85 -11.07
CA VAL A 33 6.92 -22.69 -9.64
C VAL A 33 8.40 -22.97 -9.36
N PRO A 34 8.98 -24.13 -9.75
CA PRO A 34 10.41 -24.37 -9.54
C PRO A 34 11.29 -23.40 -10.33
N LEU A 35 10.85 -22.92 -11.50
CA LEU A 35 11.62 -21.97 -12.30
C LEU A 35 11.69 -20.58 -11.63
N LEU A 36 10.60 -20.15 -10.97
CA LEU A 36 10.60 -18.95 -10.14
C LEU A 36 11.46 -19.12 -8.89
N LEU A 37 11.39 -20.27 -8.22
CA LEU A 37 12.23 -20.56 -7.05
C LEU A 37 13.72 -20.57 -7.40
N VAL A 38 14.13 -21.24 -8.48
CA VAL A 38 15.54 -21.23 -8.92
C VAL A 38 15.98 -19.81 -9.27
N ARG A 39 15.14 -19.00 -9.92
CA ARG A 39 15.48 -17.60 -10.22
C ARG A 39 15.70 -16.78 -8.96
N THR A 40 14.94 -17.01 -7.88
CA THR A 40 15.15 -16.30 -6.61
C THR A 40 16.44 -16.69 -5.90
N PHE A 41 16.94 -17.92 -6.11
CA PHE A 41 18.18 -18.40 -5.49
C PHE A 41 19.46 -18.04 -6.28
N VAL A 42 19.36 -17.70 -7.57
CA VAL A 42 20.55 -17.44 -8.43
C VAL A 42 20.92 -15.95 -8.53
N THR A 43 20.10 -15.04 -7.98
CA THR A 43 20.42 -13.59 -7.93
C THR A 43 21.18 -13.13 -6.68
N ASP A 44 21.77 -14.05 -5.90
CA ASP A 44 22.53 -13.75 -4.67
C ASP A 44 24.07 -13.76 -4.90
N ASP A 45 24.52 -13.43 -6.11
CA ASP A 45 25.96 -13.34 -6.43
C ASP A 45 26.30 -11.93 -6.95
N GLU A 46 26.00 -10.90 -6.14
CA GLU A 46 26.67 -9.61 -6.25
C GLU A 46 27.81 -9.56 -5.21
N PRO A 47 29.07 -9.28 -5.62
CA PRO A 47 30.21 -9.38 -4.72
C PRO A 47 30.12 -8.36 -3.57
N PRO A 48 30.54 -8.74 -2.34
CA PRO A 48 30.37 -7.90 -1.16
C PRO A 48 31.18 -6.59 -1.25
N PRO A 49 30.60 -5.42 -0.95
CA PRO A 49 31.37 -4.21 -0.71
C PRO A 49 32.22 -4.37 0.56
N PRO A 50 33.39 -3.71 0.63
CA PRO A 50 34.40 -3.98 1.66
C PRO A 50 33.87 -3.77 3.08
N ILE A 51 34.09 -4.83 3.86
CA ILE A 51 33.98 -5.03 5.30
C ILE A 51 33.93 -3.72 6.11
N GLY A 52 32.71 -3.31 6.47
CA GLY A 52 32.46 -2.23 7.43
C GLY A 52 31.05 -2.22 8.04
N ALA A 53 30.16 -3.15 7.68
CA ALA A 53 28.74 -3.08 8.01
C ALA A 53 28.17 -4.43 8.48
N ALA A 54 28.66 -4.95 9.61
CA ALA A 54 28.06 -6.11 10.28
C ALA A 54 27.98 -5.89 11.79
N ALA A 55 27.35 -4.78 12.20
CA ALA A 55 26.86 -4.55 13.55
C ALA A 55 25.71 -3.52 13.52
N GLY A 56 24.56 -3.88 12.93
CA GLY A 56 23.45 -2.93 12.85
C GLY A 56 22.07 -3.47 12.50
N LEU A 57 21.87 -4.79 12.38
CA LEU A 57 20.61 -5.33 11.85
C LEU A 57 19.43 -5.31 12.83
N HIS A 58 19.57 -4.76 14.04
CA HIS A 58 18.44 -4.38 14.92
C HIS A 58 18.54 -2.91 15.36
N ALA A 59 19.05 -2.03 14.49
CA ALA A 59 18.74 -0.62 14.64
C ALA A 59 17.29 -0.42 14.17
N PRO A 60 16.36 0.06 15.01
CA PRO A 60 15.08 0.52 14.50
C PRO A 60 15.38 1.53 13.39
N GLN A 61 14.88 1.29 12.18
CA GLN A 61 14.91 2.31 11.14
C GLN A 61 14.44 3.61 11.80
N PRO A 62 15.20 4.72 11.68
CA PRO A 62 14.73 6.01 12.14
C PRO A 62 13.45 6.27 11.37
N HIS A 63 12.31 6.02 12.02
CA HIS A 63 11.04 6.47 11.48
C HIS A 63 11.23 7.98 11.37
N PRO A 64 11.03 8.59 10.18
CA PRO A 64 11.17 10.03 10.05
C PRO A 64 10.30 10.63 11.15
N ALA A 65 10.92 11.41 12.04
CA ALA A 65 10.25 11.94 13.21
C ALA A 65 8.91 12.53 12.76
N ALA A 66 7.82 12.01 13.33
CA ALA A 66 6.48 12.34 12.86
C ALA A 66 6.31 13.86 12.91
N VAL A 67 5.83 14.44 11.80
CA VAL A 67 5.86 15.88 11.61
C VAL A 67 4.86 16.52 12.58
N THR A 68 5.35 17.42 13.45
CA THR A 68 4.56 18.14 14.46
C THR A 68 4.37 19.63 14.13
N ARG A 69 5.00 20.12 13.06
CA ARG A 69 4.83 21.48 12.54
C ARG A 69 4.93 21.49 11.01
N VAL A 70 4.00 22.15 10.34
CA VAL A 70 3.96 22.32 8.88
C VAL A 70 3.44 23.71 8.50
N ALA A 71 3.82 24.21 7.33
CA ALA A 71 3.26 25.46 6.80
C ALA A 71 2.34 25.21 5.60
N ASP A 72 2.84 24.45 4.64
CA ASP A 72 2.15 24.11 3.40
C ASP A 72 2.43 22.66 3.02
N GLY A 73 1.59 22.13 2.14
CA GLY A 73 1.78 20.83 1.51
C GLY A 73 0.66 19.85 1.82
N ARG A 74 0.76 18.66 1.22
CA ARG A 74 -0.20 17.58 1.35
C ARG A 74 0.42 16.42 2.12
N PHE A 75 -0.25 15.98 3.18
CA PHE A 75 0.26 15.00 4.11
C PHE A 75 -0.75 13.90 4.38
N ARG A 76 -0.25 12.68 4.62
CA ARG A 76 -1.03 11.57 5.15
C ARG A 76 -0.96 11.59 6.68
N VAL A 77 -2.12 11.62 7.33
CA VAL A 77 -2.23 11.63 8.79
C VAL A 77 -2.06 10.19 9.30
N GLY A 78 -1.14 9.99 10.25
CA GLY A 78 -0.66 8.71 10.74
C GLY A 78 0.78 8.45 10.30
N PRO A 79 1.05 8.12 9.03
CA PRO A 79 2.40 7.79 8.57
C PRO A 79 3.37 8.97 8.50
N VAL A 80 2.87 10.18 8.25
CA VAL A 80 3.70 11.39 8.06
C VAL A 80 3.38 12.44 9.11
N LEU A 81 2.08 12.76 9.25
CA LEU A 81 1.60 13.78 10.16
C LEU A 81 0.98 13.13 11.39
N VAL A 82 1.32 13.59 12.60
CA VAL A 82 0.76 13.03 13.84
C VAL A 82 -0.75 13.34 13.92
N PRO A 83 -1.62 12.33 14.15
CA PRO A 83 -3.04 12.57 14.44
C PRO A 83 -3.22 13.39 15.72
N GLY A 84 -4.24 14.24 15.79
CA GLY A 84 -4.55 15.02 16.99
C GLY A 84 -5.04 16.43 16.69
N HIS A 85 -4.94 17.31 17.68
CA HIS A 85 -5.37 18.70 17.57
C HIS A 85 -4.25 19.57 17.02
N TRP A 86 -4.48 20.13 15.83
CA TRP A 86 -3.57 21.04 15.17
C TRP A 86 -4.07 22.47 15.29
N VAL A 87 -3.18 23.39 15.61
CA VAL A 87 -3.49 24.81 15.79
C VAL A 87 -2.61 25.69 14.92
N THR A 88 -3.14 26.84 14.53
CA THR A 88 -2.39 27.91 13.90
C THR A 88 -2.77 29.25 14.52
N ASP A 89 -1.81 30.16 14.64
CA ASP A 89 -2.09 31.56 15.03
C ASP A 89 -2.75 32.36 13.90
N GLY A 90 -2.81 31.79 12.70
CA GLY A 90 -3.38 32.41 11.52
C GLY A 90 -2.34 33.04 10.60
N PRO A 91 -2.78 33.60 9.47
CA PRO A 91 -1.90 34.18 8.47
C PRO A 91 -1.45 35.59 8.87
N ALA A 92 -0.46 36.12 8.16
CA ALA A 92 -0.13 37.54 8.26
C ALA A 92 -1.35 38.43 7.91
N ALA A 93 -1.39 39.66 8.45
CA ALA A 93 -2.51 40.57 8.29
C ALA A 93 -2.89 40.77 6.80
N GLY A 94 -4.20 40.73 6.52
CA GLY A 94 -4.74 40.86 5.15
C GLY A 94 -4.58 39.62 4.27
N ARG A 95 -4.10 38.49 4.81
CA ARG A 95 -4.02 37.21 4.09
C ARG A 95 -5.01 36.18 4.64
N ALA A 96 -5.15 35.10 3.90
CA ALA A 96 -5.88 33.91 4.32
C ALA A 96 -4.98 32.69 4.08
N CYS A 97 -5.08 31.70 4.96
CA CYS A 97 -4.60 30.36 4.68
C CYS A 97 -5.77 29.40 4.61
N ALA A 98 -5.56 28.18 4.15
CA ALA A 98 -6.63 27.20 4.06
C ALA A 98 -6.12 25.81 4.37
N TYR A 99 -7.02 24.97 4.85
CA TYR A 99 -6.80 23.54 4.90
C TYR A 99 -7.97 22.78 4.28
N SER A 100 -7.68 21.62 3.72
CA SER A 100 -8.69 20.65 3.28
C SER A 100 -8.32 19.26 3.79
N ARG A 101 -9.30 18.50 4.23
CA ARG A 101 -9.19 17.14 4.75
C ARG A 101 -9.97 16.21 3.84
N THR A 102 -9.35 15.10 3.49
CA THR A 102 -9.94 14.04 2.69
C THR A 102 -9.91 12.77 3.52
N GLY A 103 -11.07 12.19 3.78
CA GLY A 103 -11.22 10.93 4.48
C GLY A 103 -10.89 9.71 3.62
N PRO A 104 -11.14 8.49 4.14
CA PRO A 104 -11.00 7.25 3.40
C PRO A 104 -11.82 7.27 2.09
N GLY A 105 -11.27 6.71 1.01
CA GLY A 105 -11.98 6.67 -0.28
C GLY A 105 -12.10 8.02 -0.98
N THR A 106 -11.17 8.96 -0.74
CA THR A 106 -11.07 10.27 -1.42
C THR A 106 -12.23 11.23 -1.21
N ARG A 107 -13.10 10.98 -0.21
CA ARG A 107 -14.21 11.88 0.12
C ARG A 107 -13.72 13.08 0.91
N GLU A 108 -14.18 14.27 0.56
CA GLU A 108 -13.90 15.48 1.33
C GLU A 108 -14.55 15.37 2.72
N ALA A 109 -13.72 15.46 3.75
CA ALA A 109 -14.15 15.41 5.15
C ALA A 109 -14.40 16.82 5.70
N ALA A 110 -13.55 17.79 5.34
CA ALA A 110 -13.69 19.18 5.74
C ALA A 110 -12.83 20.10 4.87
N ARG A 111 -13.19 21.38 4.78
CA ARG A 111 -12.36 22.44 4.23
C ARG A 111 -12.67 23.76 4.91
N ALA A 112 -11.65 24.58 5.15
CA ALA A 112 -11.84 25.93 5.66
C ALA A 112 -10.78 26.89 5.12
N ALA A 113 -11.20 28.14 4.90
CA ALA A 113 -10.32 29.29 4.82
C ALA A 113 -10.20 29.92 6.21
N VAL A 114 -8.98 30.29 6.59
CA VAL A 114 -8.59 30.73 7.92
C VAL A 114 -8.00 32.13 7.80
N HIS A 115 -8.63 33.07 8.51
CA HIS A 115 -8.27 34.49 8.52
C HIS A 115 -7.67 34.95 9.86
N GLY A 116 -7.50 34.03 10.81
CA GLY A 116 -6.99 34.29 12.16
C GLY A 116 -6.65 32.98 12.86
N ARG A 117 -6.57 32.99 14.19
CA ARG A 117 -6.29 31.77 14.97
C ARG A 117 -7.35 30.70 14.70
N ALA A 118 -6.90 29.48 14.43
CA ALA A 118 -7.79 28.35 14.14
C ALA A 118 -7.22 27.04 14.69
N ALA A 119 -8.11 26.04 14.78
CA ALA A 119 -7.76 24.68 15.15
C ALA A 119 -8.46 23.68 14.23
N ALA A 120 -7.82 22.53 14.01
CA ALA A 120 -8.36 21.42 13.26
C ALA A 120 -7.98 20.10 13.95
N GLU A 121 -8.95 19.22 14.14
CA GLU A 121 -8.69 17.85 14.57
C GLU A 121 -8.37 16.98 13.35
N LEU A 122 -7.24 16.28 13.37
CA LEU A 122 -6.80 15.41 12.29
C LEU A 122 -6.80 13.95 12.75
N VAL A 123 -7.45 13.09 11.95
CA VAL A 123 -7.63 11.67 12.29
C VAL A 123 -6.72 10.81 11.43
N ALA A 124 -6.19 9.72 12.00
CA ALA A 124 -5.37 8.76 11.27
C ALA A 124 -6.12 8.20 10.05
N GLY A 125 -5.40 8.05 8.93
CA GLY A 125 -5.96 7.57 7.67
C GLY A 125 -6.52 8.66 6.75
N GLU A 126 -6.63 9.90 7.23
CA GLU A 126 -6.97 11.05 6.40
C GLU A 126 -5.77 11.55 5.58
N ALA A 127 -6.06 12.29 4.52
CA ALA A 127 -5.10 13.19 3.89
C ALA A 127 -5.48 14.64 4.18
N VAL A 128 -4.52 15.46 4.59
CA VAL A 128 -4.72 16.89 4.79
C VAL A 128 -3.85 17.68 3.82
N THR A 129 -4.37 18.78 3.28
CA THR A 129 -3.61 19.75 2.50
C THR A 129 -3.64 21.09 3.24
N PHE A 130 -2.48 21.63 3.57
CA PHE A 130 -2.31 22.98 4.07
C PHE A 130 -1.83 23.90 2.94
N SER A 131 -2.35 25.12 2.91
CA SER A 131 -2.04 26.10 1.87
C SER A 131 -2.11 27.52 2.42
N GLY A 132 -1.33 28.43 1.84
CA GLY A 132 -1.33 29.85 2.20
C GLY A 132 -0.37 30.20 3.35
N GLY A 133 0.53 29.29 3.73
CA GLY A 133 1.71 29.59 4.55
C GLY A 133 1.46 29.75 6.05
N CYS A 134 0.30 29.37 6.56
CA CYS A 134 0.07 29.34 8.01
C CYS A 134 0.91 28.26 8.66
N ALA A 135 1.67 28.60 9.70
CA ALA A 135 2.31 27.59 10.53
C ALA A 135 1.26 26.87 11.37
N TRP A 136 1.06 25.58 11.10
CA TRP A 136 0.25 24.65 11.87
C TRP A 136 1.15 23.81 12.76
N SER A 137 0.76 23.62 14.01
CA SER A 137 1.48 22.77 14.96
C SER A 137 0.54 21.89 15.78
N LEU A 138 1.01 20.69 16.11
CA LEU A 138 0.34 19.79 17.03
C LEU A 138 0.33 20.39 18.46
N ARG A 139 -0.80 20.26 19.14
CA ARG A 139 -1.01 20.71 20.53
C ARG A 139 -1.26 19.53 21.46
#